data_AF-A0A127Q706-F1
#
_entry.id   AF-A0A127Q706-F1
#
_cell.length_a   1.000
_cell.length_b   1.000
_cell.length_c   1.000
_cell.angle_alpha   90.00
_cell.angle_beta   90.00
_cell.angle_gamma   90.00
#
_symmetry.space_group_name_H-M   'P 1'
#
loop_
_entity.id
_entity.type
_entity.pdbx_description
1 polymer ?
#
loop_
_entity_poly.entity_id
_entity_poly.type
_entity_poly.pdbx_seq_one_letter_code
_entity_poly.pdbx_strand_id
1 'polypeptide(L)'
;MPSFGPEPGGVSATVEYAVMQLKVTDIVICGHSDCGAMKAVATCACLDHMPAVKHWLHYADAARMINESKNHANENDRINGMVRENVIAQLNNLRTHPSVALALAQDRLTLHGWIYDIESGSIDALDATNTFVPLAEHPATQL
;
A
#
# COMPACT_ATOMS: atom_id res chain seq x y z
N MET A 1 3.18 -3.06 5.06
CA MET A 1 3.12 -4.45 5.49
C MET A 1 4.41 -5.18 5.12
N PRO A 2 5.01 -5.92 6.06
CA PRO A 2 6.08 -6.85 5.73
C PRO A 2 5.65 -7.82 4.62
N SER A 3 6.59 -8.25 3.79
CA SER A 3 6.42 -9.51 3.06
C SER A 3 6.23 -10.65 4.06
N PHE A 4 5.57 -11.73 3.64
CA PHE A 4 5.37 -12.86 4.53
C PHE A 4 6.73 -13.45 4.98
N GLY A 5 6.86 -13.71 6.28
CA GLY A 5 8.13 -14.06 6.91
C GLY A 5 7.96 -14.93 8.15
N PRO A 6 9.07 -15.40 8.74
CA PRO A 6 9.08 -16.48 9.75
C PRO A 6 8.45 -16.10 11.10
N GLU A 7 8.36 -14.81 11.43
CA GLU A 7 7.62 -14.34 12.61
C GLU A 7 6.40 -13.50 12.19
N PRO A 8 5.18 -14.06 12.28
CA PRO A 8 3.97 -13.33 11.92
C PRO A 8 3.72 -12.17 12.90
N GLY A 9 3.93 -10.93 12.44
CA GLY A 9 3.51 -9.75 13.17
C GLY A 9 1.97 -9.60 13.22
N GLY A 10 1.45 -8.69 14.05
CA GLY A 10 0.00 -8.52 14.23
C GLY A 10 -0.79 -8.27 12.94
N VAL A 11 -0.14 -7.65 11.96
CA VAL A 11 -0.61 -7.53 10.58
C VAL A 11 -0.95 -8.87 9.94
N SER A 12 -0.02 -9.83 10.00
CA SER A 12 -0.17 -11.13 9.31
C SER A 12 -1.29 -11.93 9.96
N ALA A 13 -1.37 -11.92 11.30
CA ALA A 13 -2.48 -12.51 12.03
C ALA A 13 -3.84 -11.89 11.66
N THR A 14 -3.89 -10.56 11.48
CA THR A 14 -5.13 -9.86 11.07
C THR A 14 -5.58 -10.29 9.68
N VAL A 15 -4.64 -10.33 8.72
CA VAL A 15 -4.91 -10.77 7.34
C VAL A 15 -5.35 -12.23 7.32
N GLU A 16 -4.66 -13.11 8.03
CA GLU A 16 -5.01 -14.53 8.11
C GLU A 16 -6.42 -14.72 8.67
N TYR A 17 -6.75 -14.06 9.78
CA TYR A 17 -8.06 -14.17 10.39
C TYR A 17 -9.17 -13.65 9.46
N ALA A 18 -8.96 -12.49 8.83
CA ALA A 18 -9.92 -11.92 7.88
C ALA A 18 -10.19 -12.87 6.70
N VAL A 19 -9.14 -13.45 6.12
CA VAL A 19 -9.28 -14.30 4.93
C VAL A 19 -9.76 -15.71 5.28
N MET A 20 -9.20 -16.33 6.32
CA MET A 20 -9.44 -17.75 6.62
C MET A 20 -10.68 -17.95 7.51
N GLN A 21 -10.88 -17.09 8.51
CA GLN A 21 -11.97 -17.22 9.46
C GLN A 21 -13.21 -16.43 9.03
N LEU A 22 -13.03 -15.15 8.68
CA LEU A 22 -14.15 -14.28 8.30
C LEU A 22 -14.56 -14.41 6.83
N LYS A 23 -13.67 -14.97 5.98
CA LYS A 23 -13.92 -15.19 4.55
C LYS A 23 -14.29 -13.89 3.82
N VAL A 24 -13.58 -12.80 4.14
CA VAL A 24 -13.76 -11.54 3.41
C VAL A 24 -13.49 -11.74 1.91
N THR A 25 -14.26 -11.06 1.08
CA THR A 25 -14.12 -11.08 -0.38
C THR A 25 -13.19 -9.98 -0.89
N ASP A 26 -12.91 -8.97 -0.06
CA ASP A 26 -12.19 -7.77 -0.47
C ASP A 26 -11.18 -7.36 0.60
N ILE A 27 -9.97 -7.01 0.16
CA ILE A 27 -8.99 -6.31 0.99
C ILE A 27 -8.55 -5.04 0.27
N VAL A 28 -8.60 -3.92 1.00
CA VAL A 28 -8.14 -2.62 0.50
C VAL A 28 -6.83 -2.24 1.18
N ILE A 29 -5.80 -1.98 0.37
CA ILE A 29 -4.61 -1.24 0.79
C ILE A 29 -4.88 0.24 0.48
N CYS A 30 -5.16 1.02 1.54
CA CYS A 30 -5.47 2.45 1.41
C CYS A 30 -4.27 3.30 1.85
N GLY A 31 -3.67 4.01 0.90
CA GLY A 31 -2.79 5.15 1.16
C GLY A 31 -3.60 6.44 1.28
N HIS A 32 -2.96 7.53 1.70
CA HIS A 32 -3.65 8.82 1.83
C HIS A 32 -2.74 10.01 1.54
N SER A 33 -3.32 11.15 1.16
CA SER A 33 -2.59 12.41 1.05
C SER A 33 -2.03 12.85 2.41
N ASP A 34 -0.96 13.65 2.38
CA ASP A 34 -0.25 14.11 3.59
C ASP A 34 0.24 13.00 4.54
N CYS A 35 0.55 11.81 4.01
CA CYS A 35 1.12 10.73 4.80
C CYS A 35 2.51 11.09 5.35
N GLY A 36 2.59 11.44 6.63
CA GLY A 36 3.83 11.83 7.31
C GLY A 36 4.94 10.77 7.23
N ALA A 37 4.58 9.48 7.25
CA ALA A 37 5.51 8.39 7.05
C ALA A 37 6.13 8.40 5.64
N MET A 38 5.31 8.56 4.60
CA MET A 38 5.80 8.61 3.22
C MET A 38 6.53 9.91 2.93
N LYS A 39 6.16 11.02 3.58
CA LYS A 39 6.95 12.25 3.58
C LYS A 39 8.34 12.01 4.16
N ALA A 40 8.44 11.40 5.34
CA ALA A 40 9.74 11.08 5.95
C ALA A 40 10.63 10.21 5.04
N VAL A 41 10.05 9.22 4.35
CA VAL A 41 10.77 8.39 3.38
C VAL A 41 11.19 9.21 2.15
N ALA A 42 10.27 9.98 1.56
CA ALA A 42 10.50 10.76 0.34
C ALA A 42 11.49 11.92 0.55
N THR A 43 11.66 12.42 1.76
CA THR A 43 12.57 13.53 2.09
C THR A 43 13.83 13.08 2.84
N CYS A 44 14.07 11.76 2.97
CA CYS A 44 15.18 11.20 3.74
C CYS A 44 15.29 11.81 5.16
N ALA A 45 14.18 11.94 5.87
CA ALA A 45 14.14 12.54 7.20
C ALA A 45 15.01 11.76 8.20
N CYS A 46 15.65 12.46 9.13
CA CYS A 46 16.39 11.82 10.22
C CYS A 46 15.42 11.22 11.25
N LEU A 47 15.42 9.88 11.36
CA LEU A 47 14.54 9.11 12.25
C LEU A 47 15.30 8.41 13.39
N ASP A 48 16.51 8.84 13.72
CA ASP A 48 17.35 8.18 14.75
C ASP A 48 16.73 8.24 16.15
N HIS A 49 15.87 9.23 16.41
CA HIS A 49 15.08 9.35 17.64
C HIS A 49 13.83 8.42 17.67
N MET A 50 13.53 7.72 16.55
CA MET A 50 12.40 6.78 16.42
C MET A 50 12.85 5.47 15.74
N PRO A 51 13.74 4.68 16.37
CA PRO A 51 14.38 3.52 15.74
C PRO A 51 13.38 2.44 15.28
N ALA A 52 12.30 2.22 16.03
CA ALA A 52 11.25 1.27 15.63
C ALA A 52 10.52 1.72 14.35
N VAL A 53 10.24 3.02 14.21
CA VAL A 53 9.63 3.59 13.00
C VAL A 53 10.61 3.51 11.83
N LYS A 54 11.87 3.87 12.05
CA LYS A 54 12.94 3.74 11.04
C LYS A 54 13.04 2.31 10.52
N HIS A 55 13.03 1.32 11.41
CA HIS A 55 13.04 -0.10 11.04
C HIS A 55 11.78 -0.49 10.26
N TRP A 56 10.60 -0.09 10.71
CA TRP A 56 9.33 -0.39 10.04
C TRP A 56 9.23 0.21 8.63
N LEU A 57 9.77 1.41 8.42
CA LEU A 57 9.70 2.08 7.12
C LEU A 57 10.58 1.42 6.04
N HIS A 58 11.44 0.46 6.39
CA HIS A 58 12.18 -0.32 5.39
C HIS A 58 11.23 -1.09 4.45
N TYR A 59 10.01 -1.43 4.90
CA TYR A 59 9.01 -2.08 4.03
C TYR A 59 8.50 -1.19 2.89
N ALA A 60 8.89 0.08 2.87
CA ALA A 60 8.65 1.01 1.77
C ALA A 60 9.88 1.17 0.84
N ASP A 61 10.97 0.44 1.05
CA ASP A 61 12.21 0.59 0.27
C ASP A 61 11.99 0.34 -1.23
N ALA A 62 11.20 -0.68 -1.59
CA ALA A 62 10.86 -0.97 -2.99
C ALA A 62 10.12 0.21 -3.64
N ALA A 63 9.16 0.80 -2.92
CA ALA A 63 8.45 1.98 -3.37
C ALA A 63 9.37 3.21 -3.47
N ARG A 64 10.31 3.37 -2.54
CA ARG A 64 11.30 4.45 -2.57
C ARG A 64 12.15 4.36 -3.83
N MET A 65 12.71 3.18 -4.12
CA MET A 65 13.55 2.97 -5.31
C MET A 65 12.81 3.32 -6.61
N ILE A 66 11.54 2.90 -6.74
CA ILE A 66 10.73 3.22 -7.92
C ILE A 66 10.45 4.72 -7.97
N ASN A 67 10.06 5.34 -6.85
CA ASN A 67 9.74 6.75 -6.80
C ASN A 67 10.95 7.65 -7.10
N GLU A 68 12.15 7.26 -6.64
CA GLU A 68 13.42 7.93 -6.92
C GLU A 68 13.85 7.83 -8.39
N SER A 69 13.39 6.80 -9.12
CA SER A 69 13.64 6.67 -10.56
C SER A 69 12.80 7.60 -11.43
N LYS A 70 11.79 8.27 -10.85
CA LYS A 70 10.86 9.16 -11.55
C LYS A 70 11.29 10.62 -11.41
N ASN A 71 11.00 11.40 -12.45
CA ASN A 71 11.12 12.86 -12.38
C ASN A 71 9.87 13.46 -11.76
N HIS A 72 10.04 14.31 -10.75
CA HIS A 72 8.96 15.02 -10.07
C HIS A 72 9.11 16.52 -10.30
N ALA A 73 8.02 17.24 -10.57
CA ALA A 73 8.09 18.68 -10.80
C ALA A 73 8.36 19.46 -9.51
N ASN A 74 7.89 18.94 -8.37
CA ASN A 74 8.11 19.53 -7.05
C ASN A 74 8.13 18.45 -5.95
N GLU A 75 8.36 18.87 -4.70
CA GLU A 75 8.42 17.97 -3.56
C GLU A 75 7.07 17.32 -3.21
N ASN A 76 5.95 18.04 -3.36
CA ASN A 76 4.63 17.48 -3.11
C ASN A 76 4.33 16.35 -4.09
N ASP A 77 4.69 16.50 -5.36
CA ASP A 77 4.56 15.44 -6.37
C ASP A 77 5.41 14.22 -6.00
N ARG A 78 6.63 14.43 -5.47
CA ARG A 78 7.50 13.35 -4.99
C ARG A 78 6.88 12.59 -3.82
N ILE A 79 6.25 13.28 -2.87
CA ILE A 79 5.56 12.68 -1.73
C ILE A 79 4.33 11.92 -2.22
N ASN A 80 3.53 12.53 -3.09
CA ASN A 80 2.34 11.93 -3.69
C ASN A 80 2.66 10.68 -4.52
N GLY A 81 3.78 10.69 -5.24
CA GLY A 81 4.34 9.53 -5.92
C GLY A 81 4.76 8.44 -4.92
N MET A 82 5.43 8.82 -3.84
CA MET A 82 5.85 7.88 -2.79
C MET A 82 4.66 7.15 -2.15
N VAL A 83 3.55 7.84 -1.88
CA VAL A 83 2.33 7.21 -1.34
C VAL A 83 1.76 6.19 -2.34
N ARG A 84 1.65 6.56 -3.62
CA ARG A 84 1.15 5.67 -4.69
C ARG A 84 2.01 4.43 -4.86
N GLU A 85 3.33 4.59 -4.95
CA GLU A 85 4.27 3.47 -5.05
C GLU A 85 4.23 2.58 -3.80
N ASN A 86 4.03 3.17 -2.62
CA ASN A 86 3.90 2.40 -1.40
C ASN A 86 2.66 1.52 -1.42
N VAL A 87 1.50 2.02 -1.88
CA VAL A 87 0.28 1.20 -2.04
C VAL A 87 0.55 0.00 -2.95
N ILE A 88 1.21 0.21 -4.09
CA ILE A 88 1.57 -0.86 -5.03
C ILE A 88 2.53 -1.87 -4.38
N ALA A 89 3.58 -1.40 -3.69
CA ALA A 89 4.52 -2.27 -2.98
C ALA A 89 3.83 -3.10 -1.89
N GLN A 90 2.90 -2.49 -1.14
CA GLN A 90 2.16 -3.21 -0.09
C GLN A 90 1.17 -4.22 -0.64
N LEU A 91 0.54 -3.97 -1.79
CA LEU A 91 -0.25 -4.97 -2.50
C LEU A 91 0.62 -6.17 -2.91
N ASN A 92 1.82 -5.92 -3.44
CA ASN A 92 2.76 -6.98 -3.81
C ASN A 92 3.20 -7.79 -2.58
N ASN A 93 3.49 -7.13 -1.46
CA ASN A 93 3.80 -7.84 -0.21
C ASN A 93 2.61 -8.68 0.25
N LEU A 94 1.39 -8.15 0.21
CA LEU A 94 0.19 -8.86 0.63
C LEU A 94 -0.07 -10.12 -0.23
N ARG A 95 0.20 -10.06 -1.54
CA ARG A 95 0.12 -11.22 -2.45
C ARG A 95 1.05 -12.38 -2.06
N THR A 96 2.11 -12.10 -1.29
CA THR A 96 3.01 -13.16 -0.78
C THR A 96 2.45 -13.89 0.44
N HIS A 97 1.39 -13.38 1.08
CA HIS A 97 0.80 -14.00 2.26
C HIS A 97 0.06 -15.30 1.88
N PRO A 98 0.34 -16.46 2.50
CA PRO A 98 -0.22 -17.75 2.07
C PRO A 98 -1.76 -17.79 1.99
N SER A 99 -2.46 -17.23 2.97
CA SER A 99 -3.93 -17.17 2.96
C SER A 99 -4.46 -16.33 1.79
N VAL A 100 -3.80 -15.21 1.49
CA VAL A 100 -4.18 -14.30 0.40
C VAL A 100 -3.89 -14.95 -0.95
N ALA A 101 -2.69 -15.51 -1.13
CA ALA A 101 -2.30 -16.20 -2.35
C ALA A 101 -3.26 -17.34 -2.68
N LEU A 102 -3.64 -18.15 -1.67
CA LEU A 102 -4.62 -19.22 -1.84
C LEU A 102 -6.02 -18.69 -2.19
N ALA A 103 -6.47 -17.60 -1.54
CA ALA A 103 -7.79 -17.03 -1.81
C ALA A 103 -7.89 -16.36 -3.18
N LEU A 104 -6.82 -15.70 -3.63
CA LEU A 104 -6.70 -15.16 -4.99
C LEU A 104 -6.74 -16.27 -6.04
N ALA A 105 -5.97 -17.35 -5.84
CA ALA A 105 -5.95 -18.48 -6.77
C ALA A 105 -7.28 -19.26 -6.86
N GLN A 106 -8.20 -19.01 -5.93
CA GLN A 106 -9.53 -19.60 -5.89
C GLN A 106 -10.64 -18.61 -6.28
N ASP A 107 -10.29 -17.43 -6.77
CA ASP A 107 -11.23 -16.34 -7.12
C ASP A 107 -12.17 -15.96 -5.96
N ARG A 108 -11.70 -16.10 -4.70
CA ARG A 108 -12.48 -15.80 -3.49
C ARG A 108 -12.16 -14.44 -2.88
N LEU A 109 -11.12 -13.78 -3.37
CA LEU A 109 -10.59 -12.55 -2.79
C LEU A 109 -10.17 -11.61 -3.91
N THR A 110 -10.58 -10.36 -3.80
CA THR A 110 -10.15 -9.25 -4.65
C THR A 110 -9.28 -8.30 -3.82
N LEU A 111 -8.19 -7.82 -4.42
CA LEU A 111 -7.35 -6.79 -3.81
C LEU A 111 -7.61 -5.43 -4.46
N HIS A 112 -7.62 -4.39 -3.64
CA HIS A 112 -7.83 -3.01 -4.07
C HIS A 112 -6.71 -2.12 -3.56
N GLY A 113 -6.18 -1.25 -4.42
CA GLY A 113 -5.22 -0.21 -4.02
C GLY A 113 -5.86 1.15 -4.11
N TRP A 114 -6.03 1.85 -2.99
CA TRP A 114 -6.70 3.16 -2.94
C TRP A 114 -5.76 4.27 -2.47
N ILE A 115 -6.02 5.48 -2.94
CA ILE A 115 -5.46 6.73 -2.41
C ILE A 115 -6.63 7.59 -1.95
N TYR A 116 -6.74 7.79 -0.65
CA TYR A 116 -7.70 8.70 -0.06
C TYR A 116 -7.12 10.11 0.05
N ASP A 117 -7.75 11.07 -0.61
CA ASP A 117 -7.38 12.47 -0.43
C ASP A 117 -8.13 13.07 0.78
N ILE A 118 -7.38 13.47 1.80
CA ILE A 118 -7.94 13.95 3.08
C ILE A 118 -8.66 15.31 2.91
N GLU A 119 -8.15 16.18 2.03
CA GLU A 119 -8.69 17.53 1.84
C GLU A 119 -10.05 17.48 1.13
N SER A 120 -10.14 16.75 0.03
CA SER A 120 -11.34 16.65 -0.81
C SER A 120 -12.28 15.51 -0.41
N GLY A 121 -11.78 14.50 0.31
CA GLY A 121 -12.51 13.27 0.61
C GLY A 121 -12.63 12.32 -0.59
N SER A 122 -11.95 12.61 -1.71
CA SER A 122 -11.97 11.78 -2.91
C SER A 122 -11.10 10.53 -2.76
N ILE A 123 -11.38 9.52 -3.59
CA ILE A 123 -10.62 8.27 -3.64
C ILE A 123 -10.21 7.99 -5.08
N ASP A 124 -8.92 7.79 -5.31
CA ASP A 124 -8.41 7.19 -6.53
C ASP A 124 -8.16 5.69 -6.29
N ALA A 125 -8.58 4.84 -7.22
CA ALA A 125 -8.36 3.40 -7.20
C ALA A 125 -7.36 2.97 -8.27
N LEU A 126 -6.49 2.03 -7.92
CA LEU A 126 -5.52 1.42 -8.82
C LEU A 126 -6.23 0.42 -9.74
N ASP A 127 -6.13 0.65 -11.05
CA ASP A 127 -6.67 -0.24 -12.07
C ASP A 127 -5.68 -1.32 -12.51
N ALA A 128 -6.15 -2.24 -13.36
CA ALA A 128 -5.36 -3.33 -13.92
C ALA A 128 -4.16 -2.86 -14.79
N THR A 129 -4.13 -1.59 -15.19
CA THR A 129 -3.00 -0.99 -15.95
C THR A 129 -1.93 -0.39 -15.03
N ASN A 130 -2.08 -0.53 -13.71
CA ASN A 130 -1.29 0.16 -12.68
C ASN A 130 -1.43 1.68 -12.73
N THR A 131 -2.62 2.18 -13.10
CA THR A 131 -2.94 3.61 -13.08
C THR A 131 -3.99 3.88 -12.00
N PHE A 132 -3.81 4.99 -11.27
CA PHE A 132 -4.81 5.45 -10.31
C PHE A 132 -5.87 6.28 -11.04
N VAL A 133 -7.14 5.88 -10.91
CA VAL A 133 -8.30 6.53 -11.53
C VAL A 133 -9.35 6.89 -10.48
N PRO A 134 -10.15 7.95 -10.65
CA PRO A 134 -11.17 8.32 -9.67
C PRO A 134 -12.20 7.21 -9.44
N LEU A 135 -12.32 6.71 -8.21
CA LEU A 135 -13.21 5.60 -7.88
C LEU A 135 -14.69 5.94 -8.12
N ALA A 136 -15.08 7.20 -7.91
CA ALA A 136 -16.44 7.66 -8.13
C ALA A 136 -16.89 7.55 -9.61
N GLU A 137 -15.95 7.67 -10.55
CA GLU A 137 -16.19 7.55 -11.98
C GLU A 137 -16.00 6.10 -12.46
N HIS A 138 -15.19 5.31 -11.74
CA HIS A 138 -14.86 3.94 -12.07
C HIS A 138 -15.14 2.99 -10.88
N PRO A 139 -16.41 2.78 -10.49
CA PRO A 139 -16.75 2.04 -9.27
C PRO A 139 -16.45 0.53 -9.32
N ALA A 140 -16.18 -0.01 -10.50
CA ALA A 140 -15.83 -1.41 -10.72
C ALA A 140 -14.31 -1.66 -10.78
N THR A 141 -13.48 -0.64 -10.49
CA THR A 141 -12.02 -0.77 -10.53
C THR A 141 -11.54 -1.75 -9.47
N GLN A 142 -10.84 -2.79 -9.93
CA GLN A 142 -10.22 -3.83 -9.12
C GLN A 142 -8.98 -4.39 -9.83
N LEU A 143 -8.10 -5.05 -9.07
CA LEU A 143 -6.83 -5.62 -9.54
C LEU A 143 -6.93 -7.08 -9.96
#